data_AF-A0A7V4HAT1-F1
#
_entry.id   AF-A0A7V4HAT1-F1
#
_cell.length_a   1.000
_cell.length_b   1.000
_cell.length_c   1.000
_cell.angle_alpha   90.00
_cell.angle_beta   90.00
_cell.angle_gamma   90.00
#
_symmetry.space_group_name_H-M   'P 1'
#
loop_
_entity.id
_entity.type
_entity.pdbx_description
1 polymer ?
#
loop_
_entity_poly.entity_id
_entity_poly.type
_entity_poly.pdbx_seq_one_letter_code
_entity_poly.pdbx_strand_id
1 'polypeptide(L)'
;MKKYIKIILLFIILIGLSCREEPTIPPIAKFTLTAEDIGVTDIFFRVKATLSHGPFTLYVKRDGQQIYQSQPTNLTTVDTLLYDDNLLPKQNYT
;
A
#
# COMPACT_ATOMS: atom_id res chain seq x y z
N MET A 1 -11.03 40.50 30.43
CA MET A 1 -10.66 39.14 30.88
C MET A 1 -11.57 38.03 30.35
N LYS A 2 -12.90 38.06 30.53
CA LYS A 2 -13.82 36.97 30.10
C LYS A 2 -13.74 36.60 28.59
N LYS A 3 -13.51 37.55 27.69
CA LYS A 3 -13.33 37.28 26.25
C LYS A 3 -12.03 36.52 25.92
N TYR A 4 -10.92 36.86 26.58
CA TYR A 4 -9.63 36.20 26.37
C TYR A 4 -9.64 34.74 26.84
N ILE A 5 -10.33 34.46 27.95
CA ILE A 5 -10.51 33.09 28.46
C ILE A 5 -11.24 32.21 27.44
N LYS A 6 -12.28 32.72 26.77
CA LYS A 6 -13.01 31.97 25.73
C LYS A 6 -12.13 31.67 24.51
N ILE A 7 -11.29 32.62 24.11
CA ILE A 7 -10.38 32.45 22.97
C ILE A 7 -9.32 31.39 23.30
N ILE A 8 -8.73 31.44 24.49
CA ILE A 8 -7.76 30.45 24.94
C ILE A 8 -8.39 29.05 24.98
N LEU A 9 -9.61 28.93 25.50
CA LEU A 9 -10.33 27.65 25.55
C LEU A 9 -10.60 27.07 24.14
N LEU A 10 -10.96 27.93 23.19
CA LEU A 10 -11.18 27.54 21.79
C LEU A 10 -9.90 27.01 21.14
N PHE A 11 -8.75 27.66 21.39
CA PHE A 11 -7.46 27.19 20.88
C PHE A 11 -7.05 25.83 21.48
N ILE A 12 -7.30 25.59 22.76
CA ILE A 12 -7.02 24.30 23.41
C ILE A 12 -7.86 23.18 22.77
N ILE A 13 -9.14 23.43 22.50
CA ILE A 13 -10.03 22.46 21.85
C ILE A 13 -9.56 22.16 20.42
N LEU A 14 -9.15 23.17 19.66
CA LEU A 14 -8.66 23.00 18.29
C LEU A 14 -7.33 22.23 18.22
N ILE A 15 -6.43 22.44 19.19
CA ILE A 15 -5.17 21.69 19.30
C ILE A 15 -5.46 20.21 19.64
N GLY A 16 -6.40 19.95 20.56
CA GLY A 16 -6.81 18.59 20.92
C GLY A 16 -7.45 17.81 19.76
N LEU A 17 -8.20 18.49 18.89
CA LEU A 17 -8.80 17.88 17.69
C LEU A 17 -7.79 17.66 16.53
N SER A 18 -6.65 18.35 16.55
CA SER A 18 -5.61 18.23 15.52
C SER A 18 -4.71 16.99 15.73
N CYS A 19 -4.64 16.46 16.95
CA CYS A 19 -4.02 15.17 17.24
C CYS A 19 -5.04 14.04 17.00
N ARG A 20 -5.35 13.76 15.74
CA ARG A 20 -6.00 12.50 15.39
C ARG A 20 -4.96 11.39 15.58
N GLU A 21 -5.20 10.47 16.51
CA GLU A 21 -4.32 9.33 16.76
C GLU A 21 -4.10 8.57 15.45
N GLU A 22 -2.84 8.34 15.09
CA GLU A 22 -2.50 7.34 14.08
C GLU A 22 -2.97 5.97 14.59
N PRO A 23 -3.45 5.07 13.72
CA PRO A 23 -3.87 3.74 14.14
C PRO A 23 -2.72 3.04 14.89
N THR A 24 -2.93 2.71 16.16
CA THR A 24 -1.93 2.02 17.00
C THR A 24 -1.79 0.54 16.67
N ILE A 25 -2.68 0.02 15.83
CA ILE A 25 -2.72 -1.38 15.40
C ILE A 25 -2.01 -1.47 14.05
N PRO A 26 -1.09 -2.42 13.82
CA PRO A 26 -0.48 -2.59 12.51
C PRO A 26 -1.53 -2.87 11.43
N PRO A 27 -1.35 -2.35 10.21
CA PRO A 27 -2.28 -2.60 9.13
C PRO A 27 -2.34 -4.09 8.81
N ILE A 28 -3.55 -4.64 8.82
CA ILE A 28 -3.81 -6.01 8.38
C ILE A 28 -4.06 -5.93 6.88
N ALA A 29 -3.27 -6.64 6.10
CA ALA A 29 -3.37 -6.66 4.65
C ALA A 29 -3.73 -8.05 4.14
N LYS A 30 -4.71 -8.12 3.24
CA LYS A 30 -5.03 -9.30 2.45
C LYS A 30 -4.56 -9.07 1.03
N PHE A 31 -3.71 -9.96 0.53
CA PHE A 31 -3.19 -9.89 -0.83
C PHE A 31 -3.72 -11.05 -1.66
N THR A 32 -3.91 -10.80 -2.94
CA THR A 32 -4.19 -11.82 -3.94
C THR A 32 -3.32 -11.51 -5.15
N LEU A 33 -2.62 -12.55 -5.60
CA LEU A 33 -1.79 -12.53 -6.80
C LEU A 33 -2.37 -13.56 -7.76
N THR A 34 -2.73 -13.12 -8.96
CA THR A 34 -3.37 -13.99 -9.95
C THR A 34 -2.71 -13.80 -11.31
N ALA A 35 -2.31 -14.90 -11.94
CA ALA A 35 -1.88 -14.88 -13.33
C ALA A 35 -3.11 -14.65 -14.22
N GLU A 36 -3.09 -13.63 -15.07
CA GLU A 36 -4.17 -13.35 -16.04
C GLU A 36 -3.83 -13.91 -17.42
N ASP A 37 -2.58 -13.76 -17.85
CA ASP A 37 -2.08 -14.28 -19.12
C ASP A 37 -0.62 -14.71 -18.95
N ILE A 38 -0.25 -15.86 -19.52
CA ILE A 38 1.04 -16.52 -19.32
C ILE A 38 1.66 -16.80 -20.69
N GLY A 39 2.73 -16.05 -21.00
CA GLY A 39 3.60 -16.32 -22.13
C GLY A 39 4.66 -17.39 -21.82
N VAL A 40 5.60 -17.58 -22.75
CA VAL A 40 6.70 -18.54 -22.57
C VAL A 40 7.74 -18.00 -21.58
N THR A 41 8.01 -16.70 -21.64
CA THR A 41 9.03 -16.01 -20.81
C THR A 41 8.48 -14.73 -20.18
N ASP A 42 7.17 -14.56 -20.18
CA ASP A 42 6.50 -13.36 -19.71
C ASP A 42 5.13 -13.70 -19.10
N ILE A 43 4.62 -12.78 -18.29
CA ILE A 43 3.33 -12.96 -17.60
C ILE A 43 2.65 -11.61 -17.37
N PHE A 44 1.34 -11.56 -17.57
CA PHE A 44 0.49 -10.53 -16.98
C PHE A 44 -0.14 -11.08 -15.72
N PHE A 45 0.05 -10.38 -14.60
CA PHE A 45 -0.49 -10.80 -13.32
C PHE A 45 -1.17 -9.63 -12.62
N ARG A 46 -2.33 -9.93 -12.02
CA ARG A 46 -3.10 -8.97 -11.25
C ARG A 46 -2.73 -9.09 -9.79
N VAL A 47 -2.41 -7.94 -9.19
CA VAL A 47 -2.21 -7.78 -7.75
C VAL A 47 -3.43 -7.07 -7.20
N LYS A 48 -4.14 -7.73 -6.28
CA LYS A 48 -5.16 -7.10 -5.45
C LYS A 48 -4.69 -7.07 -4.01
N ALA A 49 -4.87 -5.94 -3.34
CA ALA A 49 -4.69 -5.85 -1.91
C ALA A 49 -5.83 -5.09 -1.26
N THR A 50 -6.20 -5.49 -0.05
CA THR A 50 -7.10 -4.75 0.83
C THR A 50 -6.44 -4.65 2.19
N LEU A 51 -6.29 -3.42 2.68
CA LEU A 51 -5.64 -3.08 3.94
C LEU A 51 -6.67 -2.45 4.89
N SER A 52 -6.49 -2.66 6.19
CA SER A 52 -7.37 -2.06 7.20
C SER A 52 -7.25 -0.53 7.29
N HIS A 53 -6.08 0.03 6.99
CA HIS A 53 -5.82 1.48 6.92
C HIS A 53 -4.52 1.76 6.13
N GLY A 54 -4.37 3.01 5.67
CA GLY A 54 -3.13 3.54 5.07
C GLY A 54 -2.41 4.53 5.99
N PRO A 55 -1.35 5.20 5.52
CA PRO A 55 -0.78 5.11 4.16
C PRO A 55 -0.02 3.80 3.92
N PHE A 56 0.04 3.35 2.67
CA PHE A 56 0.86 2.21 2.28
C PHE A 56 1.54 2.39 0.91
N THR A 57 2.58 1.59 0.70
CA THR A 57 3.28 1.42 -0.58
C THR A 57 3.28 -0.06 -0.96
N LEU A 58 2.86 -0.38 -2.19
CA LEU A 58 2.90 -1.74 -2.73
C LEU A 58 4.26 -2.00 -3.36
N TYR A 59 4.88 -3.12 -2.99
CA TYR A 59 6.12 -3.61 -3.59
C TYR A 59 5.90 -4.99 -4.18
N VAL A 60 6.38 -5.20 -5.41
CA VAL A 60 6.44 -6.54 -6.01
C VAL A 60 7.90 -6.89 -6.25
N LYS A 61 8.29 -8.08 -5.80
CA LYS A 61 9.65 -8.58 -5.91
C LYS A 61 9.67 -9.94 -6.60
N ARG A 62 10.64 -10.12 -7.49
CA ARG A 62 10.98 -11.40 -8.12
C ARG A 62 12.35 -11.82 -7.60
N ASP A 63 12.44 -13.01 -7.00
CA ASP A 63 13.69 -13.55 -6.45
C ASP A 63 14.45 -12.54 -5.55
N GLY A 64 13.71 -11.71 -4.79
CA GLY A 64 14.25 -10.66 -3.92
C GLY A 64 14.52 -9.30 -4.59
N GLN A 65 14.58 -9.25 -5.93
CA GLN A 65 14.72 -8.01 -6.70
C GLN A 65 13.36 -7.32 -6.85
N GLN A 66 13.29 -6.02 -6.54
CA GLN A 66 12.08 -5.23 -6.75
C GLN A 66 11.86 -4.95 -8.23
N ILE A 67 10.70 -5.37 -8.74
CA ILE A 67 10.27 -5.15 -10.13
C ILE A 67 9.19 -4.07 -10.24
N TYR A 68 8.48 -3.79 -9.14
CA TYR A 68 7.46 -2.75 -9.09
C TYR A 68 7.36 -2.10 -7.71
N GLN A 69 7.09 -0.81 -7.70
CA GLN A 69 6.75 -0.03 -6.51
C GLN A 69 5.65 0.98 -6.87
N SER A 70 4.57 1.00 -6.08
CA SER A 70 3.54 2.05 -6.22
C SER A 70 4.01 3.36 -5.58
N GLN A 71 3.34 4.46 -5.89
CA GLN A 71 3.42 5.64 -5.04
C GLN A 71 2.74 5.37 -3.69
N PRO A 72 3.18 6.02 -2.59
CA PRO A 72 2.46 5.97 -1.33
C PRO A 72 1.02 6.44 -1.50
N THR A 73 0.07 5.72 -0.93
CA THR A 73 -1.35 6.04 -1.05
C THR A 73 -2.09 5.88 0.27
N ASN A 74 -3.08 6.74 0.50
CA ASN A 74 -4.01 6.66 1.63
C ASN A 74 -5.24 5.80 1.32
N LEU A 75 -5.32 5.22 0.12
CA LEU A 75 -6.36 4.25 -0.19
C LEU A 75 -6.22 3.03 0.73
N THR A 76 -7.28 2.22 0.81
CA THR A 76 -7.28 0.95 1.54
C THR A 76 -7.32 -0.26 0.61
N THR A 77 -7.41 -0.02 -0.70
CA THR A 77 -7.46 -1.07 -1.72
C THR A 77 -6.53 -0.73 -2.88
N VAL A 78 -6.01 -1.77 -3.53
CA VAL A 78 -5.30 -1.68 -4.81
C VAL A 78 -5.75 -2.85 -5.67
N ASP A 79 -5.95 -2.58 -6.96
CA ASP A 79 -6.20 -3.58 -8.00
C ASP A 79 -5.42 -3.12 -9.22
N THR A 80 -4.29 -3.76 -9.48
CA THR A 80 -3.39 -3.39 -10.57
C THR A 80 -2.95 -4.61 -11.37
N LEU A 81 -2.90 -4.45 -12.69
CA LEU A 81 -2.30 -5.41 -13.60
C LEU A 81 -0.84 -5.01 -13.83
N LEU A 82 0.07 -5.97 -13.72
CA LEU A 82 1.50 -5.78 -13.92
C LEU A 82 2.01 -6.76 -14.98
N TYR A 83 3.03 -6.33 -15.72
CA TYR A 83 3.70 -7.12 -16.75
C TYR A 83 5.10 -7.52 -16.27
N ASP A 84 5.29 -8.83 -16.26
CA ASP A 84 6.42 -9.62 -15.78
C ASP A 84 7.33 -10.24 -16.87
N ASP A 85 8.49 -9.72 -17.29
CA ASP A 85 9.22 -10.31 -18.47
C ASP A 85 10.59 -10.94 -18.14
N ASN A 86 11.19 -11.66 -19.09
CA ASN A 86 12.45 -12.38 -18.89
C ASN A 86 12.36 -13.50 -17.81
N LEU A 87 11.21 -14.17 -17.73
CA LEU A 87 10.99 -15.36 -16.91
C LEU A 87 11.62 -16.58 -17.56
N LEU A 88 12.95 -16.66 -17.54
CA LEU A 88 13.67 -17.80 -18.08
C LEU A 88 13.41 -19.07 -17.23
N PRO A 89 13.29 -20.25 -17.86
CA PRO A 89 13.18 -21.50 -17.12
C PRO A 89 14.37 -21.66 -16.16
N LYS A 90 14.11 -22.00 -14.90
CA LYS A 90 15.17 -22.32 -13.93
C LYS A 90 15.81 -23.70 -14.16
N GLN A 91 15.44 -24.39 -15.25
CA GLN A 91 15.88 -25.73 -15.57
C GLN A 91 16.91 -25.71 -16.71
N ASN A 92 18.06 -26.34 -16.47
CA ASN A 92 19.01 -26.65 -17.53
C ASN A 92 18.59 -27.96 -18.22
N TYR A 93 18.44 -27.92 -19.55
CA TYR A 93 18.26 -29.13 -20.35
C TYR A 93 19.64 -29.64 -20.73
N THR A 94 20.07 -30.73 -20.10
CA THR A 94 21.26 -31.51 -20.46
C THR A 94 20.86 -32.82 -21.12
#